data_AF-A0A914B6I8-F1
#
_entry.id   AF-A0A914B6I8-F1
#
_cell.length_a   1.000
_cell.length_b   1.000
_cell.length_c   1.000
_cell.angle_alpha   90.00
_cell.angle_beta   90.00
_cell.angle_gamma   90.00
#
_symmetry.space_group_name_H-M   'P 1'
#
loop_
_entity.id
_entity.type
_entity.pdbx_description
1 polymer ?
#
loop_
_entity_poly.entity_id
_entity_poly.type
_entity_poly.pdbx_seq_one_letter_code
_entity_poly.pdbx_strand_id
1 'polypeptide(L)'
;MDTGTSLEPIIMPGVDEAWNQANYEITANTIAAAAAAAAVTTTTTSATMTTEGFEPPTSPSYLTGLETDEDLLNHTMLREELRVNIMQRRLQKGLGAVQLEWRFAKKDKLTPEEEGKRRLRRERNRVAASRCRERRREKTYVLVTETDELEANNQELMAEIQELETERQELMSILAVHQQTCGCSPPVVTPSIEELHIDP
;
A
#
# COMPACT_ATOMS: atom_id res chain seq x y z
N MET A 1 -43.00 8.08 -57.75
CA MET A 1 -42.85 6.66 -57.38
C MET A 1 -41.75 6.62 -56.33
N ASP A 2 -42.12 7.01 -55.12
CA ASP A 2 -41.21 7.15 -53.99
C ASP A 2 -40.98 5.78 -53.35
N THR A 3 -39.72 5.39 -53.18
CA THR A 3 -39.36 4.19 -52.40
C THR A 3 -38.67 4.64 -51.12
N GLY A 4 -39.50 4.93 -50.10
CA GLY A 4 -39.03 5.21 -48.75
C GLY A 4 -38.59 3.92 -48.07
N THR A 5 -37.27 3.71 -47.97
CA THR A 5 -36.70 2.66 -47.12
C THR A 5 -36.70 3.16 -45.67
N SER A 6 -37.68 2.72 -44.90
CA SER A 6 -37.78 2.96 -43.45
C SER A 6 -36.71 2.15 -42.73
N LEU A 7 -35.66 2.81 -42.24
CA LEU A 7 -34.66 2.19 -41.35
C LEU A 7 -35.17 2.27 -39.91
N GLU A 8 -35.47 1.11 -39.33
CA GLU A 8 -35.75 1.01 -37.89
C GLU A 8 -34.48 1.29 -37.05
N PRO A 9 -34.60 1.96 -35.90
CA PRO A 9 -33.47 2.20 -35.01
C PRO A 9 -33.03 0.90 -34.32
N ILE A 10 -31.74 0.57 -34.44
CA ILE A 10 -31.12 -0.52 -33.70
C ILE A 10 -31.13 -0.16 -32.20
N ILE A 11 -32.04 -0.78 -31.45
CA ILE A 11 -32.06 -0.74 -29.99
C ILE A 11 -30.88 -1.59 -29.50
N MET A 12 -29.84 -0.95 -28.98
CA MET A 12 -28.78 -1.64 -28.24
C MET A 12 -29.34 -2.09 -26.88
N PRO A 13 -29.21 -3.37 -26.51
CA PRO A 13 -29.68 -3.84 -25.21
C PRO A 13 -28.91 -3.13 -24.10
N GLY A 14 -29.66 -2.62 -23.12
CA GLY A 14 -29.12 -2.01 -21.91
C GLY A 14 -28.08 -2.93 -21.26
N VAL A 15 -26.96 -2.34 -20.87
CA VAL A 15 -25.93 -3.08 -20.12
C VAL A 15 -26.46 -3.20 -18.70
N ASP A 16 -27.20 -4.28 -18.45
CA ASP A 16 -27.90 -4.57 -17.20
C ASP A 16 -26.96 -4.50 -15.98
N GLU A 17 -27.48 -3.95 -14.89
CA GLU A 17 -26.90 -3.91 -13.53
C GLU A 17 -26.40 -5.27 -13.01
N ALA A 18 -26.75 -6.38 -13.65
CA ALA A 18 -26.36 -7.74 -13.31
C ALA A 18 -24.84 -8.01 -13.40
N TRP A 19 -24.08 -7.24 -14.19
CA TRP A 19 -22.63 -7.48 -14.34
C TRP A 19 -21.80 -7.05 -13.11
N ASN A 20 -22.38 -6.33 -12.16
CA ASN A 20 -21.69 -5.91 -10.94
C ASN A 20 -21.72 -6.95 -9.81
N GLN A 21 -22.69 -7.88 -9.80
CA GLN A 21 -22.88 -8.79 -8.65
C GLN A 21 -22.11 -10.10 -8.82
N ALA A 22 -22.19 -10.74 -9.99
CA ALA A 22 -21.49 -11.99 -10.27
C ALA A 22 -19.95 -11.86 -10.23
N ASN A 23 -19.41 -10.69 -10.59
CA ASN A 23 -17.96 -10.44 -10.54
C ASN A 23 -17.43 -10.18 -9.14
N TYR A 24 -18.27 -9.76 -8.19
CA TYR A 24 -17.90 -9.60 -6.79
C TYR A 24 -17.72 -10.96 -6.11
N GLU A 25 -18.61 -11.92 -6.41
CA GLU A 25 -18.59 -13.27 -5.84
C GLU A 25 -17.43 -14.13 -6.39
N ILE A 26 -17.10 -14.00 -7.69
CA ILE A 26 -15.96 -14.73 -8.29
C ILE A 26 -14.62 -14.24 -7.74
N THR A 27 -14.49 -12.95 -7.41
CA THR A 27 -13.26 -12.41 -6.79
C THR A 27 -13.08 -12.83 -5.33
N ALA A 28 -14.17 -12.99 -4.57
CA ALA A 28 -14.09 -13.43 -3.18
C ALA A 28 -13.57 -14.88 -3.05
N ASN A 29 -14.05 -15.78 -3.92
CA ASN A 29 -13.67 -17.20 -3.88
C ASN A 29 -12.25 -17.49 -4.40
N THR A 30 -11.70 -16.62 -5.26
CA THR A 30 -10.35 -16.79 -5.83
C THR A 30 -9.26 -16.22 -4.94
N ILE A 31 -9.53 -15.15 -4.19
CA ILE A 31 -8.59 -14.56 -3.21
C ILE A 31 -8.38 -15.51 -2.01
N ALA A 32 -9.43 -16.18 -1.55
CA ALA A 32 -9.35 -17.18 -0.49
C ALA A 32 -8.43 -18.38 -0.85
N ALA A 33 -8.38 -18.78 -2.13
CA ALA A 33 -7.52 -19.88 -2.59
C ALA A 33 -6.04 -19.48 -2.77
N ALA A 34 -5.75 -18.19 -3.02
CA ALA A 34 -4.38 -17.70 -3.26
C ALA A 34 -3.61 -17.38 -1.97
N ALA A 35 -4.31 -17.06 -0.86
CA ALA A 35 -3.69 -16.78 0.44
C ALA A 35 -3.01 -18.01 1.08
N ALA A 36 -3.39 -19.23 0.69
CA ALA A 36 -2.77 -20.46 1.19
C ALA A 36 -1.38 -20.77 0.60
N ALA A 37 -0.94 -20.08 -0.46
CA ALA A 37 0.25 -20.47 -1.24
C ALA A 37 1.50 -19.59 -1.00
N ALA A 38 1.41 -18.51 -0.22
CA ALA A 38 2.49 -17.51 -0.14
C ALA A 38 3.31 -17.51 1.18
N ALA A 39 3.13 -18.50 2.05
CA ALA A 39 3.73 -18.54 3.40
C ALA A 39 5.20 -19.03 3.47
N VAL A 40 6.05 -18.71 2.50
CA VAL A 40 7.48 -19.09 2.58
C VAL A 40 8.37 -17.90 2.23
N THR A 41 9.25 -17.56 3.18
CA THR A 41 10.32 -16.54 3.19
C THR A 41 9.89 -15.09 3.42
N THR A 42 10.17 -14.55 4.61
CA THR A 42 11.39 -13.73 4.86
C THR A 42 11.59 -13.44 6.35
N THR A 43 12.86 -13.47 6.75
CA THR A 43 13.49 -13.45 8.08
C THR A 43 13.87 -12.04 8.58
N THR A 44 13.72 -11.83 9.90
CA THR A 44 14.73 -11.29 10.85
C THR A 44 15.21 -9.84 10.73
N THR A 45 14.89 -8.98 11.73
CA THR A 45 15.80 -8.51 12.83
C THR A 45 15.14 -7.36 13.61
N SER A 46 14.97 -7.55 14.93
CA SER A 46 14.52 -6.58 15.93
C SER A 46 15.68 -5.72 16.46
N ALA A 47 15.41 -4.46 16.83
CA ALA A 47 16.29 -3.66 17.69
C ALA A 47 15.48 -2.74 18.63
N THR A 48 15.85 -2.82 19.90
CA THR A 48 15.35 -2.21 21.14
C THR A 48 15.09 -0.69 21.13
N MET A 49 13.94 -0.28 21.70
CA MET A 49 13.54 1.11 21.98
C MET A 49 14.03 1.54 23.38
N THR A 50 14.99 2.47 23.43
CA THR A 50 15.23 3.33 24.60
C THR A 50 14.34 4.56 24.53
N THR A 51 13.68 4.85 25.64
CA THR A 51 12.73 5.94 25.83
C THR A 51 13.42 7.29 26.00
N GLU A 52 13.74 7.98 24.91
CA GLU A 52 13.95 9.44 24.92
C GLU A 52 13.38 10.05 23.64
N GLY A 53 12.43 10.98 23.79
CA GLY A 53 12.05 11.95 22.76
C GLY A 53 11.26 11.39 21.57
N PHE A 54 9.94 11.29 21.70
CA PHE A 54 9.07 11.31 20.51
C PHE A 54 9.03 12.74 19.97
N GLU A 55 10.02 13.11 19.15
CA GLU A 55 9.86 14.23 18.23
C GLU A 55 8.86 13.80 17.14
N PRO A 56 7.89 14.67 16.78
CA PRO A 56 6.93 14.36 15.72
C PRO A 56 7.68 14.05 14.43
N PRO A 57 7.14 13.20 13.52
CA PRO A 57 7.81 12.91 12.26
C PRO A 57 7.94 14.21 11.47
N THR A 58 9.10 14.85 11.58
CA THR A 58 9.51 15.88 10.64
C THR A 58 9.49 15.17 9.31
N SER A 59 8.58 15.62 8.45
CA SER A 59 8.51 15.21 7.07
C SER A 59 9.92 15.19 6.49
N PRO A 60 10.30 14.20 5.66
CA PRO A 60 11.65 14.15 5.11
C PRO A 60 12.00 15.53 4.57
N SER A 61 13.12 16.08 5.02
CA SER A 61 13.64 17.40 4.61
C SER A 61 14.11 17.36 3.14
N TYR A 62 13.25 16.90 2.24
CA TYR A 62 13.41 17.09 0.80
C TYR A 62 12.91 18.49 0.37
N LEU A 63 12.39 19.28 1.31
CA LEU A 63 11.98 20.68 1.10
C LEU A 63 12.93 21.70 1.74
N THR A 64 14.21 21.34 1.87
CA THR A 64 15.27 22.32 2.16
C THR A 64 16.53 22.06 1.33
N GLY A 65 16.36 21.55 0.11
CA GLY A 65 17.33 21.83 -0.94
C GLY A 65 17.09 23.26 -1.39
N LEU A 66 17.64 24.26 -0.69
CA LEU A 66 18.02 25.46 -1.43
C LEU A 66 19.00 24.95 -2.47
N GLU A 67 18.57 24.88 -3.73
CA GLU A 67 19.51 24.77 -4.84
C GLU A 67 20.58 25.81 -4.56
N THR A 68 21.81 25.38 -4.30
CA THR A 68 22.87 26.33 -4.03
C THR A 68 22.95 27.23 -5.26
N ASP A 69 23.29 28.51 -5.09
CA ASP A 69 23.43 29.41 -6.25
C ASP A 69 24.40 28.83 -7.29
N GLU A 70 25.33 27.97 -6.84
CA GLU A 70 26.23 27.18 -7.66
C GLU A 70 25.52 26.09 -8.47
N ASP A 71 24.61 25.32 -7.88
CA ASP A 71 23.81 24.28 -8.57
C ASP A 71 22.91 24.88 -9.65
N LEU A 72 22.26 26.00 -9.34
CA LEU A 72 21.42 26.70 -10.31
C LEU A 72 22.27 27.26 -11.46
N LEU A 73 23.43 27.85 -11.15
CA LEU A 73 24.38 28.33 -12.16
C LEU A 73 24.88 27.17 -13.03
N ASN A 74 25.26 26.04 -12.43
CA ASN A 74 25.67 24.84 -13.15
C ASN A 74 24.55 24.30 -14.06
N HIS A 75 23.30 24.25 -13.59
CA HIS A 75 22.17 23.84 -14.40
C HIS A 75 21.91 24.82 -15.57
N THR A 76 22.05 26.13 -15.35
CA THR A 76 21.93 27.10 -16.45
C THR A 76 23.06 26.99 -17.47
N MET A 77 24.30 26.80 -17.02
CA MET A 77 25.48 26.63 -17.88
C MET A 77 25.37 25.34 -18.69
N LEU A 78 25.06 24.20 -18.05
CA LEU A 78 24.84 22.92 -18.73
C LEU A 78 23.69 23.00 -19.75
N ARG A 79 22.60 23.70 -19.41
CA ARG A 79 21.48 23.91 -20.33
C ARG A 79 21.89 24.72 -21.56
N GLU A 80 22.69 25.77 -21.39
CA GLU A 80 23.15 26.60 -22.51
C GLU A 80 24.21 25.89 -23.35
N GLU A 81 25.14 25.16 -22.72
CA GLU A 81 26.10 24.29 -23.42
C GLU A 81 25.40 23.23 -24.26
N LEU A 82 24.40 22.55 -23.69
CA LEU A 82 23.62 21.56 -24.41
C LEU A 82 22.85 22.20 -25.57
N ARG A 83 22.27 23.39 -25.37
CA ARG A 83 21.57 24.17 -26.40
C ARG A 83 22.49 24.50 -27.56
N VAL A 84 23.68 25.05 -27.30
CA VAL A 84 24.66 25.41 -28.33
C VAL A 84 25.15 24.17 -29.07
N ASN A 85 25.46 23.08 -28.36
CA ASN A 85 25.88 21.81 -28.97
C ASN A 85 24.81 21.23 -29.90
N ILE A 86 23.54 21.25 -29.48
CA ILE A 86 22.41 20.81 -30.32
C ILE A 86 22.29 21.71 -31.56
N MET A 87 22.38 23.03 -31.41
CA MET A 87 22.29 23.97 -32.53
C MET A 87 23.45 23.79 -33.52
N GLN A 88 24.68 23.64 -33.03
CA GLN A 88 25.87 23.39 -33.85
C GLN A 88 25.76 22.07 -34.63
N ARG A 89 25.35 20.98 -33.95
CA ARG A 89 25.14 19.68 -34.58
C ARG A 89 24.05 19.71 -35.65
N ARG A 90 22.99 20.50 -35.45
CA ARG A 90 21.95 20.71 -36.47
C ARG A 90 22.46 21.51 -37.66
N LEU A 91 23.27 22.54 -37.42
CA LEU A 91 23.87 23.35 -38.49
C LEU A 91 24.83 22.53 -39.36
N GLN A 92 25.68 21.71 -38.75
CA GLN A 92 26.57 20.78 -39.47
C GLN A 92 25.80 19.78 -40.34
N LYS A 93 24.58 19.40 -39.92
CA LYS A 93 23.68 18.54 -40.69
C LYS A 93 22.79 19.31 -41.67
N GLY A 94 22.97 20.63 -41.81
CA GLY A 94 22.16 21.47 -42.70
C GLY A 94 20.70 21.67 -42.25
N LEU A 95 20.34 21.29 -41.01
CA LEU A 95 18.96 21.29 -40.49
C LEU A 95 18.50 22.63 -39.90
N GLY A 96 19.35 23.67 -39.96
CA GLY A 96 19.07 25.00 -39.45
C GLY A 96 18.71 25.06 -37.96
N ALA A 97 18.29 26.24 -37.50
CA ALA A 97 17.80 26.42 -36.13
C ALA A 97 16.48 25.66 -35.89
N VAL A 98 16.28 25.13 -34.68
CA VAL A 98 14.98 24.58 -34.28
C VAL A 98 14.00 25.73 -34.17
N GLN A 99 13.05 25.84 -35.09
CA GLN A 99 11.89 26.70 -34.90
C GLN A 99 10.97 26.01 -33.89
N LEU A 100 11.08 26.35 -32.61
CA LEU A 100 10.10 25.96 -31.59
C LEU A 100 8.85 26.81 -31.78
N GLU A 101 8.07 26.51 -32.82
CA GLU A 101 6.70 26.97 -32.87
C GLU A 101 5.97 26.20 -31.78
N TRP A 102 5.67 26.85 -30.65
CA TRP A 102 4.74 26.34 -29.66
C TRP A 102 3.40 26.15 -30.37
N ARG A 103 3.21 24.97 -30.98
CA ARG A 103 1.92 24.51 -31.45
C ARG A 103 1.09 24.33 -30.20
N PHE A 104 0.41 25.39 -29.77
CA PHE A 104 -0.84 25.22 -29.03
C PHE A 104 -1.64 24.29 -29.92
N ALA A 105 -1.78 23.03 -29.51
CA ALA A 105 -2.62 22.08 -30.22
C ALA A 105 -3.95 22.81 -30.40
N LYS A 106 -4.27 23.17 -31.66
CA LYS A 106 -5.56 23.78 -31.95
C LYS A 106 -6.56 22.80 -31.34
N LYS A 107 -7.41 23.30 -30.43
CA LYS A 107 -8.53 22.53 -29.93
C LYS A 107 -9.46 22.37 -31.12
N ASP A 108 -9.12 21.45 -32.03
CA ASP A 108 -10.07 20.96 -33.01
C ASP A 108 -11.25 20.50 -32.17
N LYS A 109 -12.40 21.12 -32.42
CA LYS A 109 -13.63 20.76 -31.74
C LYS A 109 -13.83 19.28 -32.09
N LEU A 110 -13.66 18.41 -31.09
CA LEU A 110 -13.88 16.97 -31.25
C LEU A 110 -15.21 16.79 -31.98
N THR A 111 -15.26 15.88 -32.95
CA THR A 111 -16.55 15.57 -33.57
C THR A 111 -17.51 15.10 -32.46
N PRO A 112 -18.83 15.34 -32.59
CA PRO A 112 -19.79 14.95 -31.55
C PRO A 112 -19.71 13.46 -31.20
N GLU A 113 -19.31 12.62 -32.16
CA GLU A 113 -19.04 11.19 -31.95
C GLU A 113 -17.78 10.94 -31.08
N GLU A 114 -16.68 11.65 -31.34
CA GLU A 114 -15.46 11.56 -30.53
C GLU A 114 -15.66 12.08 -29.10
N GLU A 115 -16.50 13.11 -28.93
CA GLU A 115 -16.83 13.66 -27.61
C GLU A 115 -17.60 12.65 -26.75
N GLY A 116 -18.54 11.91 -27.35
CA GLY A 116 -19.24 10.80 -26.69
C GLY A 116 -18.28 9.71 -26.20
N LYS A 117 -17.36 9.28 -27.08
CA LYS A 117 -16.33 8.28 -26.72
C LYS A 117 -15.40 8.78 -25.61
N ARG A 118 -15.04 10.07 -25.62
CA ARG A 118 -14.22 10.70 -24.58
C ARG A 118 -14.95 10.75 -23.24
N ARG A 119 -16.25 11.08 -23.24
CA ARG A 119 -17.09 11.09 -22.03
C ARG A 119 -17.18 9.70 -21.40
N LEU A 120 -17.44 8.67 -22.20
CA LEU A 120 -17.51 7.29 -21.71
C LEU A 120 -16.17 6.81 -21.13
N ARG A 121 -15.03 7.16 -21.76
CA ARG A 121 -13.71 6.85 -21.20
C ARG A 121 -13.46 7.54 -19.86
N ARG A 122 -13.80 8.83 -19.75
CA ARG A 122 -13.68 9.58 -18.48
C ARG A 122 -14.56 8.99 -17.40
N GLU A 123 -15.78 8.60 -17.75
CA GLU A 123 -16.71 7.99 -16.80
C GLU A 123 -16.19 6.63 -16.31
N ARG A 124 -15.71 5.78 -17.21
CA ARG A 124 -15.04 4.52 -16.85
C ARG A 124 -13.82 4.75 -15.97
N ASN A 125 -12.98 5.74 -16.29
CA ASN A 125 -11.82 6.07 -15.48
C ASN A 125 -12.20 6.65 -14.12
N ARG A 126 -13.28 7.45 -14.03
CA ARG A 126 -13.84 7.97 -12.78
C ARG A 126 -14.24 6.83 -11.85
N VAL A 127 -15.02 5.88 -12.36
CA VAL A 127 -15.42 4.69 -11.61
C VAL A 127 -14.22 3.83 -11.21
N ALA A 128 -13.29 3.58 -12.14
CA ALA A 128 -12.08 2.80 -11.85
C ALA A 128 -11.20 3.45 -10.78
N ALA A 129 -11.02 4.77 -10.83
CA ALA A 129 -10.25 5.52 -9.84
C ALA A 129 -10.92 5.49 -8.46
N SER A 130 -12.25 5.64 -8.39
CA SER A 130 -13.01 5.49 -7.14
C SER A 130 -12.85 4.10 -6.56
N ARG A 131 -13.03 3.03 -7.38
CA ARG A 131 -12.84 1.64 -6.94
C ARG A 131 -11.40 1.35 -6.50
N CYS A 132 -10.40 1.91 -7.17
CA CYS A 132 -9.00 1.77 -6.78
C CYS A 132 -8.73 2.40 -5.40
N ARG A 133 -9.26 3.61 -5.17
CA ARG A 133 -9.16 4.29 -3.87
C ARG A 133 -9.91 3.52 -2.78
N GLU A 134 -11.06 2.95 -3.12
CA GLU A 134 -11.88 2.15 -2.21
C GLU A 134 -11.19 0.86 -1.79
N ARG A 135 -10.70 0.05 -2.73
CA ARG A 135 -9.93 -1.16 -2.42
C ARG A 135 -8.69 -0.87 -1.57
N ARG A 136 -8.01 0.25 -1.83
CA ARG A 136 -6.88 0.66 -1.00
C ARG A 136 -7.32 0.97 0.43
N ARG A 137 -8.41 1.72 0.60
CA ARG A 137 -8.98 2.02 1.93
C ARG A 137 -9.42 0.76 2.66
N GLU A 138 -10.13 -0.13 1.97
CA GLU A 138 -10.59 -1.41 2.50
C GLU A 138 -9.41 -2.29 2.94
N LYS A 139 -8.36 -2.39 2.11
CA LYS A 139 -7.14 -3.12 2.51
C LYS A 139 -6.49 -2.53 3.75
N THR A 140 -6.39 -1.20 3.83
CA THR A 140 -5.84 -0.54 5.02
C THR A 140 -6.73 -0.79 6.24
N TYR A 141 -8.06 -0.74 6.08
CA TYR A 141 -9.00 -1.01 7.14
C TYR A 141 -8.82 -2.44 7.68
N VAL A 142 -8.79 -3.44 6.81
CA VAL A 142 -8.59 -4.86 7.19
C VAL A 142 -7.28 -5.06 7.95
N LEU A 143 -6.18 -4.47 7.47
CA LEU A 143 -4.88 -4.61 8.14
C LEU A 143 -4.88 -3.97 9.53
N VAL A 144 -5.52 -2.81 9.68
CA VAL A 144 -5.65 -2.13 10.98
C VAL A 144 -6.51 -2.98 11.92
N THR A 145 -7.68 -3.45 11.47
CA THR A 145 -8.55 -4.28 12.31
C THR A 145 -7.87 -5.58 12.72
N GLU A 146 -7.13 -6.23 11.81
CA GLU A 146 -6.37 -7.45 12.12
C GLU A 146 -5.25 -7.16 13.13
N THR A 147 -4.59 -6.01 13.03
CA THR A 147 -3.58 -5.58 14.00
C THR A 147 -4.22 -5.36 15.39
N ASP A 148 -5.32 -4.63 15.45
CA ASP A 148 -6.05 -4.35 16.70
C ASP A 148 -6.53 -5.67 17.36
N GLU A 149 -7.04 -6.62 16.57
CA GLU A 149 -7.46 -7.94 17.04
C GLU A 149 -6.28 -8.77 17.57
N LEU A 150 -5.15 -8.77 16.87
CA LEU A 150 -3.94 -9.48 17.31
C LEU A 150 -3.36 -8.86 18.59
N GLU A 151 -3.34 -7.53 18.71
CA GLU A 151 -2.90 -6.83 19.92
C GLU A 151 -3.80 -7.15 21.11
N ALA A 152 -5.12 -7.17 20.92
CA ALA A 152 -6.07 -7.55 21.97
C ALA A 152 -5.86 -9.00 22.43
N ASN A 153 -5.74 -9.94 21.49
CA ASN A 153 -5.48 -11.35 21.79
C ASN A 153 -4.12 -11.54 22.49
N ASN A 154 -3.10 -10.79 22.08
CA ASN A 154 -1.79 -10.82 22.71
C ASN A 154 -1.87 -10.37 24.17
N GLN A 155 -2.57 -9.27 24.45
CA GLN A 155 -2.79 -8.78 25.81
C GLN A 155 -3.57 -9.79 26.67
N GLU A 156 -4.59 -10.45 26.12
CA GLU A 156 -5.35 -11.50 26.81
C GLU A 156 -4.45 -12.68 27.18
N LEU A 157 -3.66 -13.19 26.23
CA LEU A 157 -2.73 -14.29 26.46
C LEU A 157 -1.63 -13.91 27.47
N MET A 158 -1.10 -12.69 27.41
CA MET A 158 -0.12 -12.21 28.39
C MET A 158 -0.71 -12.14 29.80
N ALA A 159 -1.97 -11.72 29.93
CA ALA A 159 -2.67 -11.70 31.22
C ALA A 159 -2.88 -13.12 31.77
N GLU A 160 -3.27 -14.06 30.91
CA GLU A 160 -3.42 -15.48 31.29
C GLU A 160 -2.08 -16.09 31.72
N ILE A 161 -0.99 -15.82 30.99
CA ILE A 161 0.37 -16.25 31.39
C ILE A 161 0.71 -15.71 32.77
N GLN A 162 0.48 -14.42 33.02
CA GLN A 162 0.77 -13.80 34.31
C GLN A 162 -0.05 -14.44 35.45
N GLU A 163 -1.34 -14.71 35.22
CA GLU A 163 -2.19 -15.40 36.19
C GLU A 163 -1.65 -16.81 36.51
N LEU A 164 -1.33 -17.60 35.48
CA LEU A 164 -0.77 -18.94 35.65
C LEU A 164 0.59 -18.94 36.35
N GLU A 165 1.44 -17.96 36.08
CA GLU A 165 2.72 -17.78 36.78
C GLU A 165 2.52 -17.47 38.26
N THR A 166 1.54 -16.64 38.60
CA THR A 166 1.21 -16.34 39.99
C THR A 166 0.70 -17.58 40.72
N GLU A 167 -0.23 -18.34 40.12
CA GLU A 167 -0.75 -19.58 40.69
C GLU A 167 0.36 -20.63 40.86
N ARG A 168 1.23 -20.79 39.84
CA ARG A 168 2.42 -21.66 39.94
C ARG A 168 3.28 -21.26 41.14
N GLN A 169 3.58 -19.97 41.29
CA GLN A 169 4.45 -19.49 42.37
C GLN A 169 3.82 -19.70 43.75
N GLU A 170 2.51 -19.49 43.87
CA GLU A 170 1.76 -19.78 45.10
C GLU A 170 1.82 -21.27 45.45
N LEU A 171 1.54 -22.16 44.48
CA LEU A 171 1.61 -23.62 44.68
C LEU A 171 3.04 -24.07 45.04
N MET A 172 4.05 -23.51 44.38
CA MET A 172 5.46 -23.78 44.70
C MET A 172 5.82 -23.33 46.11
N SER A 173 5.29 -22.19 46.57
CA SER A 173 5.51 -21.70 47.94
C SER A 173 4.91 -22.65 48.98
N ILE A 174 3.68 -23.14 48.75
CA ILE A 174 3.00 -24.09 49.63
C ILE A 174 3.78 -25.40 49.68
N LEU A 175 4.23 -25.90 48.53
CA LEU A 175 5.05 -27.10 48.44
C LEU A 175 6.37 -26.93 49.19
N ALA A 176 7.05 -25.79 49.06
CA ALA A 176 8.30 -25.51 49.75
C ALA A 176 8.14 -25.48 51.27
N VAL A 177 7.02 -24.98 51.80
CA VAL A 177 6.71 -25.03 53.25
C VAL A 177 6.46 -26.48 53.70
N HIS A 178 5.71 -27.26 52.92
CA HIS A 178 5.47 -28.66 53.23
C HIS A 178 6.77 -29.47 53.25
N GLN A 179 7.68 -29.24 52.30
CA GLN A 179 8.97 -29.92 52.21
C GLN A 179 9.84 -29.72 53.46
N GLN A 180 9.85 -28.51 54.03
CA GLN A 180 10.56 -28.21 55.29
C GLN A 180 10.05 -29.03 56.49
N THR A 181 8.80 -29.53 56.41
CA THR A 181 8.15 -30.28 57.49
C THR A 181 8.14 -31.81 57.23
N CYS A 182 8.02 -32.25 55.98
CA CYS A 182 7.82 -33.65 55.58
C CYS A 182 9.12 -34.48 55.46
N GLY A 183 10.26 -33.86 55.15
CA GLY A 183 11.52 -34.58 54.85
C GLY A 183 11.51 -35.32 53.49
N CYS A 184 10.55 -34.98 52.63
CA CYS A 184 10.26 -35.63 51.36
C CYS A 184 11.02 -34.92 50.21
N SER A 185 11.89 -35.62 49.46
CA SER A 185 12.73 -35.07 48.37
C SER A 185 11.89 -34.65 47.15
N PRO A 186 12.23 -33.54 46.44
CA PRO A 186 11.38 -33.02 45.39
C PRO A 186 11.42 -33.85 44.08
N PRO A 187 10.31 -33.91 43.33
CA PRO A 187 10.35 -34.29 41.92
C PRO A 187 11.02 -33.17 41.10
N VAL A 188 11.83 -33.58 40.12
CA VAL A 188 12.57 -32.69 39.20
C VAL A 188 11.57 -31.77 38.49
N VAL A 189 11.64 -30.48 38.80
CA VAL A 189 10.89 -29.43 38.09
C VAL A 189 11.60 -29.20 36.76
N THR A 190 10.90 -29.46 35.66
CA THR A 190 11.32 -29.09 34.30
C THR A 190 11.44 -27.56 34.16
N PRO A 191 12.31 -27.04 33.29
CA PRO A 191 12.78 -25.66 33.34
C PRO A 191 11.65 -24.63 33.23
N SER A 192 11.88 -23.48 33.89
CA SER A 192 11.03 -22.29 33.88
C SER A 192 10.67 -21.87 32.45
N ILE A 193 9.42 -21.45 32.28
CA ILE A 193 8.90 -20.81 31.05
C ILE A 193 9.68 -19.52 30.70
N GLU A 194 10.50 -18.99 31.62
CA GLU A 194 11.41 -17.85 31.48
C GLU A 194 12.41 -17.94 30.28
N GLU A 195 12.57 -19.10 29.62
CA GLU A 195 13.36 -19.21 28.38
C GLU A 195 12.59 -18.90 27.08
N LEU A 196 11.26 -18.72 27.12
CA LEU A 196 10.49 -18.22 25.98
C LEU A 196 10.49 -16.69 26.02
N HIS A 197 11.61 -16.08 25.63
CA HIS A 197 11.67 -14.67 25.28
C HIS A 197 10.69 -14.41 24.11
N ILE A 198 9.47 -14.04 24.44
CA ILE A 198 8.53 -13.41 23.52
C ILE A 198 8.90 -11.94 23.56
N ASP A 199 9.81 -11.54 22.66
CA ASP A 199 10.08 -10.12 22.43
C ASP A 199 8.77 -9.43 21.98
N PRO A 200 8.44 -8.26 22.54
CA PRO A 200 7.30 -7.46 22.09
C PRO A 200 7.45 -6.96 20.65
#